data_AF-A0A537SFK1-F1
#
_entry.id   AF-A0A537SFK1-F1
#
_cell.length_a   1.000
_cell.length_b   1.000
_cell.length_c   1.000
_cell.angle_alpha   90.00
_cell.angle_beta   90.00
_cell.angle_gamma   90.00
#
_symmetry.space_group_name_H-M   'P 1'
#
loop_
_entity.id
_entity.type
_entity.pdbx_description
1 polymer ?
#
loop_
_entity_poly.entity_id
_entity_poly.type
_entity_poly.pdbx_seq_one_letter_code
_entity_poly.pdbx_strand_id
1 'polypeptide(L)'
;IRQNMKFFVARVNIKEQRKTGFQELRPIQIAFESPKFMLPIRLGMANADGPQDLIVYAMTRSGRVESSNYQTVKVPSDVEVPEFVQQEFGHFYKSLFAKSWREHDHRAIATEYVWNMGFCDPCAANPLTADELRELGVFWLANQAGPAGPAGPFRGGGVPVTLTRLHLRYDAQHFPEDLVFQQTGDQQNFQGRYIIRHPWRGTSSCTAASAYREQLPVRHRQEAETLASLTGWDMARIHKRMGDDAPKPADPTWWKKLWR
;
A
#
# COMPACT_ATOMS: atom_id res chain seq x y z
N ILE A 1 14.44 0.60 30.68
CA ILE A 1 14.11 -0.22 31.88
C ILE A 1 13.11 0.46 32.82
N ARG A 2 13.23 1.77 33.11
CA ARG A 2 12.30 2.52 34.00
C ARG A 2 10.81 2.53 33.60
N GLN A 3 10.44 2.07 32.39
CA GLN A 3 9.06 2.00 31.91
C GLN A 3 8.42 0.59 32.00
N ASN A 4 9.06 -0.37 32.69
CA ASN A 4 8.64 -1.78 32.77
C ASN A 4 8.45 -2.50 31.41
N MET A 5 9.05 -1.97 30.33
CA MET A 5 9.05 -2.61 29.02
C MET A 5 9.87 -3.91 29.05
N LYS A 6 9.35 -4.95 28.40
CA LYS A 6 10.05 -6.22 28.18
C LYS A 6 10.57 -6.25 26.75
N PHE A 7 11.83 -6.65 26.59
CA PHE A 7 12.45 -6.80 25.28
C PHE A 7 12.64 -8.27 24.99
N PHE A 8 12.24 -8.69 23.80
CA PHE A 8 12.52 -10.02 23.28
C PHE A 8 13.63 -9.89 22.24
N VAL A 9 14.74 -10.59 22.47
CA VAL A 9 15.82 -10.68 21.51
C VAL A 9 15.79 -12.09 20.93
N ALA A 10 15.55 -12.18 19.63
CA ALA A 10 15.61 -13.43 18.90
C ALA A 10 16.84 -13.42 17.98
N ARG A 11 17.67 -14.46 18.07
CA ARG A 11 18.78 -14.67 17.15
C ARG A 11 18.38 -15.69 16.11
N VAL A 12 18.37 -15.29 14.85
CA VAL A 12 18.09 -16.17 13.73
C VAL A 12 19.39 -16.83 13.25
N ASN A 13 19.38 -18.16 13.10
CA ASN A 13 20.47 -18.90 12.47
C ASN A 13 20.12 -19.25 11.02
N ILE A 14 20.54 -18.39 10.09
CA ILE A 14 20.27 -18.53 8.65
C ILE A 14 20.91 -19.80 8.06
N LYS A 15 22.04 -20.27 8.61
CA LYS A 15 22.69 -21.48 8.11
C LYS A 15 21.84 -22.72 8.36
N GLU A 16 21.23 -22.82 9.54
CA GLU A 16 20.32 -23.93 9.85
C GLU A 16 18.98 -23.80 9.12
N GLN A 17 18.44 -22.57 9.03
CA GLN A 17 17.20 -22.33 8.28
C GLN A 17 17.33 -22.80 6.83
N ARG A 18 18.44 -22.50 6.14
CA ARG A 18 18.66 -22.95 4.76
C ARG A 18 18.65 -24.47 4.58
N LYS A 19 19.00 -25.24 5.62
CA LYS A 19 18.95 -26.72 5.57
C LYS A 19 17.53 -27.28 5.64
N THR A 20 16.56 -26.49 6.12
CA THR A 20 15.17 -26.94 6.27
C THR A 20 14.38 -26.97 4.97
N GLY A 21 14.93 -26.41 3.89
CA GLY A 21 14.24 -26.29 2.59
C GLY A 21 13.19 -25.19 2.52
N PHE A 22 12.87 -24.52 3.64
CA PHE A 22 11.99 -23.35 3.65
C PHE A 22 12.75 -22.10 3.17
N GLN A 23 12.08 -21.26 2.37
CA GLN A 23 12.64 -19.98 1.90
C GLN A 23 12.43 -18.85 2.90
N GLU A 24 11.39 -18.95 3.74
CA GLU A 24 11.00 -17.91 4.70
C GLU A 24 11.33 -18.31 6.15
N LEU A 25 11.36 -17.32 7.03
CA LEU A 25 11.47 -17.51 8.47
C LEU A 25 10.08 -17.70 9.06
N ARG A 26 9.94 -18.64 9.98
CA ARG A 26 8.70 -18.76 10.77
C ARG A 26 8.49 -17.45 11.54
N PRO A 27 7.28 -16.84 11.49
CA PRO A 27 7.00 -15.64 12.25
C PRO A 27 7.19 -15.87 13.75
N ILE A 28 7.81 -14.90 14.43
CA ILE A 28 7.84 -14.88 15.88
C ILE A 28 6.49 -14.35 16.35
N GLN A 29 5.74 -15.18 17.07
CA GLN A 29 4.45 -14.81 17.62
C GLN A 29 4.58 -14.59 19.13
N ILE A 30 4.07 -13.45 19.60
CA ILE A 30 4.01 -13.11 21.03
C ILE A 30 2.64 -12.49 21.33
N ALA A 31 2.13 -12.75 22.53
CA ALA A 31 0.92 -12.12 23.05
C ALA A 31 1.23 -11.49 24.41
N PHE A 32 0.79 -10.26 24.60
CA PHE A 32 0.93 -9.54 25.86
C PHE A 32 -0.17 -8.49 26.00
N GLU A 33 -0.44 -8.07 27.23
CA GLU A 33 -1.36 -6.98 27.53
C GLU A 33 -0.55 -5.74 27.97
N SER A 34 -0.92 -4.58 27.44
CA SER A 34 -0.26 -3.31 27.76
C SER A 34 -1.28 -2.17 27.67
N PRO A 35 -1.29 -1.21 28.61
CA PRO A 35 -2.10 0.00 28.50
C PRO A 35 -1.56 0.97 27.43
N LYS A 36 -0.36 0.72 26.89
CA LYS A 36 0.26 1.53 25.84
C LYS A 36 0.13 0.86 24.49
N PHE A 37 -0.59 1.50 23.56
CA PHE A 37 -0.64 1.09 22.17
C PHE A 37 0.54 1.72 21.41
N MET A 38 1.72 1.11 21.50
CA MET A 38 2.95 1.65 20.91
C MET A 38 3.91 0.55 20.44
N LEU A 39 4.82 0.90 19.53
CA LEU A 39 5.89 0.02 19.06
C LEU A 39 7.27 0.66 19.32
N PRO A 40 8.14 0.02 20.13
CA PRO A 40 9.46 0.55 20.44
C PRO A 40 10.45 0.33 19.30
N ILE A 41 10.49 1.27 18.35
CA ILE A 41 11.34 1.19 17.15
C ILE A 41 12.79 1.67 17.38
N ARG A 42 13.04 2.43 18.46
CA ARG A 42 14.35 3.07 18.69
C ARG A 42 15.51 2.11 18.88
N LEU A 43 15.25 0.98 19.52
CA LEU A 43 16.31 -0.02 19.74
C LEU A 43 16.80 -0.63 18.42
N GLY A 44 15.89 -0.78 17.45
CA GLY A 44 16.23 -1.28 16.11
C GLY A 44 17.10 -0.31 15.31
N MET A 45 17.07 0.99 15.63
CA MET A 45 17.86 2.00 14.93
C MET A 45 19.29 2.15 15.46
N ALA A 46 19.56 1.71 16.69
CA ALA A 46 20.85 1.91 17.34
C ALA A 46 22.03 1.23 16.62
N ASN A 47 21.76 0.19 15.83
CA ASN A 47 22.77 -0.57 15.07
C ASN A 47 22.45 -0.63 13.56
N ALA A 48 21.58 0.26 13.07
CA ALA A 48 21.20 0.25 11.66
C ALA A 48 22.13 1.14 10.84
N ASP A 49 22.61 0.62 9.70
CA ASP A 49 23.47 1.36 8.76
C ASP A 49 22.70 2.36 7.88
N GLY A 50 21.38 2.51 8.10
CA GLY A 50 20.53 3.41 7.33
C GLY A 50 19.04 3.27 7.68
N PRO A 51 18.16 3.91 6.90
CA PRO A 51 16.73 3.81 7.10
C PRO A 51 16.21 2.38 6.94
N GLN A 52 15.23 2.02 7.75
CA GLN A 52 14.58 0.71 7.74
C GLN A 52 13.11 0.85 7.35
N ASP A 53 12.60 -0.11 6.60
CA ASP A 53 11.17 -0.20 6.29
C ASP A 53 10.47 -1.09 7.34
N LEU A 54 9.32 -0.63 7.83
CA LEU A 54 8.44 -1.38 8.73
C LEU A 54 7.02 -1.33 8.17
N ILE A 55 6.38 -2.51 8.13
CA ILE A 55 4.97 -2.65 7.76
C ILE A 55 4.21 -3.09 9.01
N VAL A 56 3.15 -2.36 9.35
CA VAL A 56 2.26 -2.66 10.47
C VAL A 56 0.90 -3.04 9.92
N TYR A 57 0.43 -4.22 10.28
CA TYR A 57 -0.96 -4.61 10.10
C TYR A 57 -1.66 -4.51 11.46
N ALA A 58 -2.65 -3.62 11.55
CA ALA A 58 -3.46 -3.47 12.74
C ALA A 58 -4.88 -3.97 12.45
N MET A 59 -5.35 -4.89 13.28
CA MET A 59 -6.71 -5.41 13.25
C MET A 59 -7.46 -4.85 14.45
N THR A 60 -8.59 -4.19 14.20
CA THR A 60 -9.43 -3.57 15.23
C THR A 60 -10.89 -4.01 15.07
N ARG A 61 -11.67 -3.87 16.14
CA ARG A 61 -13.12 -4.09 16.10
C ARG A 61 -13.85 -3.03 15.28
N SER A 62 -13.29 -1.84 15.17
CA SER A 62 -13.86 -0.72 14.42
C SER A 62 -12.80 0.32 14.12
N GLY A 63 -12.93 1.02 13.00
CA GLY A 63 -12.12 2.20 12.72
C GLY A 63 -10.64 1.94 12.44
N ARG A 64 -10.01 2.86 11.71
CA ARG A 64 -8.59 2.72 11.34
C ARG A 64 -7.65 3.07 12.48
N VAL A 65 -6.44 2.51 12.40
CA VAL A 65 -5.32 2.89 13.27
C VAL A 65 -4.48 3.97 12.60
N GLU A 66 -3.96 4.90 13.39
CA GLU A 66 -2.97 5.88 12.95
C GLU A 66 -1.95 6.14 14.04
N SER A 67 -0.86 6.82 13.69
CA SER A 67 0.06 7.32 14.70
C SER A 67 -0.45 8.61 15.31
N SER A 68 -0.25 8.75 16.63
CA SER A 68 -0.57 9.97 17.36
C SER A 68 0.61 10.95 17.46
N ASN A 69 1.84 10.50 17.20
CA ASN A 69 3.05 11.33 17.28
C ASN A 69 3.80 11.49 15.95
N TYR A 70 3.38 10.80 14.89
CA TYR A 70 3.87 11.01 13.52
C TYR A 70 2.71 11.17 12.55
N GLN A 71 2.90 12.03 11.55
CA GLN A 71 1.87 12.27 10.55
C GLN A 71 1.58 10.99 9.77
N THR A 72 0.31 10.61 9.72
CA THR A 72 -0.16 9.50 8.92
C THR A 72 -0.78 10.04 7.63
N VAL A 73 -0.28 9.62 6.46
CA VAL A 73 -0.69 10.13 5.15
C VAL A 73 -1.14 8.98 4.25
N LYS A 74 -2.25 9.15 3.54
CA LYS A 74 -2.70 8.16 2.54
C LYS A 74 -1.75 8.18 1.34
N VAL A 75 -1.39 7.02 0.82
CA VAL A 75 -0.64 6.95 -0.44
C VAL A 75 -1.47 7.54 -1.59
N PRO A 76 -0.85 8.16 -2.61
CA PRO A 76 -1.54 8.50 -3.84
C PRO A 76 -2.29 7.28 -4.40
N SER A 77 -3.54 7.47 -4.82
CA SER A 77 -4.46 6.41 -5.22
C SER A 77 -5.44 6.94 -6.27
N ASP A 78 -6.17 6.03 -6.92
CA ASP A 78 -7.23 6.32 -7.90
C ASP A 78 -6.75 7.14 -9.11
N VAL A 79 -5.52 6.86 -9.53
CA VAL A 79 -4.83 7.53 -10.63
C VAL A 79 -4.51 6.55 -11.76
N GLU A 80 -4.55 7.04 -13.00
CA GLU A 80 -4.23 6.27 -14.19
C GLU A 80 -2.72 6.35 -14.49
N VAL A 81 -2.12 5.18 -14.73
CA VAL A 81 -0.68 5.05 -15.04
C VAL A 81 -0.49 4.24 -16.34
N PRO A 82 0.62 4.42 -17.06
CA PRO A 82 0.86 3.74 -18.34
C PRO A 82 0.87 2.21 -18.19
N GLU A 83 0.46 1.49 -19.24
CA GLU A 83 0.34 0.03 -19.25
C GLU A 83 1.62 -0.71 -18.82
N PHE A 84 2.80 -0.22 -19.22
CA PHE A 84 4.08 -0.87 -18.88
C PHE A 84 4.34 -0.95 -17.37
N VAL A 85 3.70 -0.10 -16.55
CA VAL A 85 3.83 -0.11 -15.09
C VAL A 85 3.40 -1.46 -14.50
N GLN A 86 2.50 -2.20 -15.17
CA GLN A 86 2.08 -3.53 -14.73
C GLN A 86 3.29 -4.46 -14.50
N GLN A 87 4.25 -4.45 -15.42
CA GLN A 87 5.45 -5.30 -15.36
C GLN A 87 6.52 -4.74 -14.42
N GLU A 88 6.40 -3.46 -14.01
CA GLU A 88 7.38 -2.77 -13.17
C GLU A 88 6.80 -2.30 -11.84
N PHE A 89 5.67 -2.86 -11.42
CA PHE A 89 4.90 -2.32 -10.30
C PHE A 89 5.72 -2.16 -9.03
N GLY A 90 6.61 -3.12 -8.75
CA GLY A 90 7.54 -3.04 -7.61
C GLY A 90 8.50 -1.85 -7.68
N HIS A 91 9.03 -1.51 -8.86
CA HIS A 91 9.90 -0.34 -9.04
C HIS A 91 9.12 0.97 -9.00
N PHE A 92 7.93 0.98 -9.60
CA PHE A 92 6.99 2.09 -9.55
C PHE A 92 6.65 2.42 -8.08
N TYR A 93 6.18 1.44 -7.31
CA TYR A 93 5.74 1.65 -5.94
C TYR A 93 6.89 2.10 -5.03
N LYS A 94 8.08 1.49 -5.15
CA LYS A 94 9.28 1.92 -4.42
C LYS A 94 9.65 3.38 -4.71
N SER A 95 9.51 3.82 -5.97
CA SER A 95 9.82 5.20 -6.37
C SER A 95 8.78 6.19 -5.84
N LEU A 96 7.49 5.82 -5.93
CA LEU A 96 6.38 6.60 -5.39
C LEU A 96 6.52 6.78 -3.87
N PHE A 97 6.75 5.69 -3.15
CA PHE A 97 6.94 5.71 -1.70
C PHE A 97 8.16 6.55 -1.31
N ALA A 98 9.31 6.37 -1.99
CA ALA A 98 10.51 7.15 -1.70
C ALA A 98 10.37 8.65 -2.04
N LYS A 99 9.57 9.01 -3.04
CA LYS A 99 9.23 10.42 -3.32
C LYS A 99 8.32 10.98 -2.22
N SER A 100 7.23 10.28 -1.88
CA SER A 100 6.31 10.68 -0.82
C SER A 100 7.01 10.83 0.53
N TRP A 101 7.92 9.92 0.88
CA TRP A 101 8.72 9.99 2.10
C TRP A 101 9.60 11.25 2.16
N ARG A 102 10.26 11.61 1.05
CA ARG A 102 11.06 12.85 0.93
C ARG A 102 10.20 14.11 1.02
N GLU A 103 9.01 14.11 0.42
CA GLU A 103 8.09 15.25 0.43
C GLU A 103 7.48 15.52 1.81
N HIS A 104 7.49 14.53 2.70
CA HIS A 104 7.03 14.65 4.08
C HIS A 104 8.19 14.62 5.08
N ASP A 105 9.30 15.25 4.73
CA ASP A 105 10.49 15.42 5.58
C ASP A 105 11.00 14.12 6.22
N HIS A 106 10.82 12.99 5.54
CA HIS A 106 11.23 11.67 5.97
C HIS A 106 10.53 11.17 7.26
N ARG A 107 9.38 11.74 7.62
CA ARG A 107 8.69 11.48 8.91
C ARG A 107 7.31 10.85 8.78
N ALA A 108 6.71 10.87 7.59
CA ALA A 108 5.35 10.38 7.43
C ALA A 108 5.26 8.84 7.46
N ILE A 109 4.15 8.37 8.00
CA ILE A 109 3.70 6.98 7.95
C ILE A 109 2.66 6.88 6.84
N ALA A 110 2.91 6.03 5.85
CA ALA A 110 2.00 5.80 4.75
C ALA A 110 0.87 4.86 5.16
N THR A 111 -0.38 5.31 5.05
CA THR A 111 -1.55 4.45 5.04
C THR A 111 -1.71 3.88 3.63
N GLU A 112 -1.54 2.56 3.50
CA GLU A 112 -1.68 1.85 2.22
C GLU A 112 -3.07 1.21 2.09
N TYR A 113 -3.69 0.85 3.21
CA TYR A 113 -4.96 0.13 3.24
C TYR A 113 -5.73 0.38 4.53
N VAL A 114 -7.05 0.57 4.42
CA VAL A 114 -8.06 0.56 5.49
C VAL A 114 -9.31 -0.09 4.93
N TRP A 115 -9.75 -1.20 5.51
CA TRP A 115 -11.01 -1.81 5.08
C TRP A 115 -11.65 -2.61 6.19
N ASN A 116 -12.98 -2.50 6.32
CA ASN A 116 -13.76 -3.41 7.15
C ASN A 116 -13.99 -4.72 6.38
N MET A 117 -13.28 -5.77 6.75
CA MET A 117 -13.32 -7.08 6.09
C MET A 117 -14.65 -7.83 6.27
N GLY A 118 -15.59 -7.29 7.05
CA GLY A 118 -16.94 -7.85 7.19
C GLY A 118 -17.81 -7.69 5.95
N PHE A 119 -17.41 -6.84 5.00
CA PHE A 119 -18.02 -6.76 3.69
C PHE A 119 -16.94 -6.46 2.65
N CYS A 120 -17.18 -6.93 1.44
CA CYS A 120 -16.27 -6.73 0.34
C CYS A 120 -17.12 -6.71 -0.93
N ASP A 121 -17.01 -5.63 -1.70
CA ASP A 121 -17.72 -5.46 -2.96
C ASP A 121 -17.01 -4.40 -3.83
N PRO A 122 -16.49 -4.75 -5.03
CA PRO A 122 -16.36 -6.09 -5.59
C PRO A 122 -15.21 -6.88 -4.95
N CYS A 123 -15.42 -8.16 -4.66
CA CYS A 123 -14.39 -9.02 -4.04
C CYS A 123 -13.48 -9.73 -5.03
N ALA A 124 -12.18 -9.69 -4.75
CA ALA A 124 -11.20 -10.57 -5.39
C ALA A 124 -11.18 -11.99 -4.78
N ALA A 125 -11.65 -12.16 -3.53
CA ALA A 125 -11.65 -13.42 -2.80
C ALA A 125 -12.74 -13.44 -1.71
N ASN A 126 -13.02 -14.63 -1.16
CA ASN A 126 -13.90 -14.78 0.00
C ASN A 126 -13.29 -14.08 1.23
N PRO A 127 -14.12 -13.50 2.12
CA PRO A 127 -13.66 -12.99 3.41
C PRO A 127 -12.98 -14.09 4.24
N LEU A 128 -12.03 -13.69 5.09
CA LEU A 128 -11.39 -14.60 6.04
C LEU A 128 -12.42 -15.19 7.01
N THR A 129 -12.25 -16.47 7.30
CA THR A 129 -13.01 -17.18 8.34
C THR A 129 -12.65 -16.68 9.73
N ALA A 130 -13.52 -16.94 10.72
CA ALA A 130 -13.22 -16.61 12.11
C ALA A 130 -11.94 -17.32 12.61
N ASP A 131 -11.65 -18.52 12.11
CA ASP A 131 -10.50 -19.33 12.49
C ASP A 131 -9.20 -18.72 11.96
N GLU A 132 -9.17 -18.33 10.69
CA GLU A 132 -8.04 -17.61 10.08
C GLU A 132 -7.79 -16.27 10.79
N LEU A 133 -8.85 -15.53 11.13
CA LEU A 133 -8.72 -14.28 11.90
C LEU A 133 -8.13 -14.53 13.29
N ARG A 134 -8.49 -15.64 13.95
CA ARG A 134 -7.89 -16.01 15.24
C ARG A 134 -6.39 -16.33 15.11
N GLU A 135 -5.99 -17.05 14.06
CA GLU A 135 -4.57 -17.34 13.77
C GLU A 135 -3.76 -16.06 13.50
N LEU A 136 -4.40 -15.04 12.93
CA LEU A 136 -3.83 -13.70 12.73
C LEU A 136 -3.80 -12.84 14.00
N GLY A 137 -4.30 -13.34 15.13
CA GLY A 137 -4.28 -12.64 16.42
C GLY A 137 -5.56 -11.88 16.78
N VAL A 138 -6.67 -12.09 16.06
CA VAL A 138 -8.00 -11.54 16.41
C VAL A 138 -8.63 -12.35 17.55
N PHE A 139 -7.98 -12.34 18.71
CA PHE A 139 -8.29 -13.22 19.86
C PHE A 139 -9.70 -13.02 20.44
N TRP A 140 -10.32 -11.87 20.23
CA TRP A 140 -11.63 -11.56 20.83
C TRP A 140 -12.82 -12.21 20.13
N LEU A 141 -12.62 -12.90 19.00
CA LEU A 141 -13.70 -13.62 18.31
C LEU A 141 -14.18 -14.85 19.08
N ALA A 142 -13.35 -15.42 19.97
CA ALA A 142 -13.74 -16.56 20.80
C ALA A 142 -14.89 -16.24 21.78
N ASN A 143 -15.09 -14.97 22.13
CA ASN A 143 -16.11 -14.53 23.09
C ASN A 143 -17.48 -14.24 22.44
N GLN A 144 -17.66 -14.51 21.14
CA GLN A 144 -18.92 -14.24 20.41
C GLN A 144 -19.68 -15.51 19.99
N ALA A 145 -19.38 -16.66 20.60
CA ALA A 145 -20.22 -17.86 20.50
C ALA A 145 -21.53 -17.71 21.32
N GLY A 146 -22.35 -16.71 20.99
CA GLY A 146 -23.78 -16.76 21.25
C GLY A 146 -24.46 -17.64 20.20
N PRO A 147 -25.59 -18.28 20.50
CA PRO A 147 -26.26 -19.18 19.57
C PRO A 147 -26.51 -18.46 18.25
N ALA A 148 -26.11 -19.09 17.14
CA ALA A 148 -26.43 -18.64 15.79
C ALA A 148 -27.95 -18.49 15.68
N GLY A 149 -28.46 -17.26 15.84
CA GLY A 149 -29.86 -16.96 15.64
C GLY A 149 -30.25 -17.30 14.19
N PRO A 150 -31.51 -17.68 13.93
CA PRO A 150 -31.92 -18.29 12.66
C PRO A 150 -31.44 -17.47 11.47
N ALA A 151 -30.76 -18.14 10.54
CA ALA A 151 -30.26 -17.56 9.32
C ALA A 151 -31.44 -17.16 8.41
N GLY A 152 -31.70 -15.85 8.32
CA GLY A 152 -32.43 -15.29 7.18
C GLY A 152 -31.54 -15.31 5.92
N PRO A 153 -32.12 -15.40 4.71
CA PRO A 153 -31.40 -15.69 3.45
C PRO A 153 -30.47 -14.57 2.93
N PHE A 154 -30.04 -13.64 3.80
CA PHE A 154 -29.17 -12.49 3.45
C PHE A 154 -27.88 -12.39 4.29
N ARG A 155 -27.46 -13.44 5.01
CA ARG A 155 -26.23 -13.40 5.83
C ARG A 155 -24.98 -13.80 5.03
N GLY A 156 -24.57 -12.92 4.11
CA GLY A 156 -23.29 -12.97 3.39
C GLY A 156 -22.22 -12.04 3.97
N GLY A 157 -22.40 -11.50 5.17
CA GLY A 157 -21.46 -10.59 5.81
C GLY A 157 -20.38 -11.35 6.59
N GLY A 158 -19.11 -11.11 6.26
CA GLY A 158 -17.97 -11.60 7.04
C GLY A 158 -17.91 -10.99 8.45
N VAL A 159 -16.97 -11.45 9.26
CA VAL A 159 -16.74 -10.89 10.60
C VAL A 159 -16.23 -9.45 10.45
N PRO A 160 -16.88 -8.44 11.07
CA PRO A 160 -16.48 -7.03 10.89
C PRO A 160 -15.20 -6.73 11.66
N VAL A 161 -14.06 -6.90 10.99
CA VAL A 161 -12.72 -6.54 11.47
C VAL A 161 -12.18 -5.47 10.54
N THR A 162 -11.79 -4.32 11.10
CA THR A 162 -11.11 -3.29 10.32
C THR A 162 -9.63 -3.61 10.26
N LEU A 163 -9.12 -3.82 9.04
CA LEU A 163 -7.69 -3.98 8.78
C LEU A 163 -7.11 -2.64 8.36
N THR A 164 -6.08 -2.18 9.06
CA THR A 164 -5.24 -1.05 8.64
C THR A 164 -3.84 -1.55 8.31
N ARG A 165 -3.32 -1.17 7.14
CA ARG A 165 -1.92 -1.40 6.76
C ARG A 165 -1.18 -0.06 6.70
N LEU A 166 -0.20 0.08 7.58
CA LEU A 166 0.72 1.21 7.63
C LEU A 166 2.10 0.77 7.15
N HIS A 167 2.79 1.65 6.44
CA HIS A 167 4.17 1.45 6.00
C HIS A 167 4.97 2.71 6.32
N LEU A 168 6.08 2.55 7.01
CA LEU A 168 6.99 3.64 7.31
C LEU A 168 8.42 3.27 6.98
N ARG A 169 9.18 4.29 6.59
CA ARG A 169 10.63 4.24 6.50
C ARG A 169 11.19 5.14 7.59
N TYR A 170 11.96 4.56 8.50
CA TYR A 170 12.36 5.23 9.73
C TYR A 170 13.87 5.17 9.96
N ASP A 171 14.39 6.23 10.58
CA ASP A 171 15.79 6.38 10.97
C ASP A 171 15.89 7.21 12.25
N ALA A 172 17.08 7.20 12.88
CA ALA A 172 17.30 7.85 14.16
C ALA A 172 17.20 9.39 14.11
N GLN A 173 17.39 9.99 12.93
CA GLN A 173 17.36 11.44 12.74
C GLN A 173 15.93 11.97 12.70
N HIS A 174 15.01 11.23 12.06
CA HIS A 174 13.64 11.66 11.81
C HIS A 174 12.64 11.05 12.79
N PHE A 175 12.97 9.92 13.45
CA PHE A 175 12.13 9.24 14.44
C PHE A 175 12.79 9.21 15.84
N PRO A 176 12.86 10.34 16.56
CA PRO A 176 13.49 10.40 17.89
C PRO A 176 12.66 9.70 18.97
N GLU A 177 11.38 9.44 18.72
CA GLU A 177 10.44 8.81 19.63
C GLU A 177 9.93 7.46 19.08
N ASP A 178 9.51 6.58 19.99
CA ASP A 178 8.84 5.34 19.60
C ASP A 178 7.46 5.63 18.97
N LEU A 179 6.95 4.71 18.16
CA LEU A 179 5.65 4.91 17.49
C LEU A 179 4.53 4.72 18.49
N VAL A 180 3.69 5.74 18.67
CA VAL A 180 2.46 5.63 19.44
C VAL A 180 1.27 5.61 18.47
N PHE A 181 0.34 4.72 18.73
CA PHE A 181 -0.84 4.50 17.89
C PHE A 181 -2.13 4.88 18.63
N GLN A 182 -3.14 5.21 17.85
CA GLN A 182 -4.51 5.34 18.31
C GLN A 182 -5.47 4.68 17.31
N GLN A 183 -6.54 4.10 17.84
CA GLN A 183 -7.70 3.70 17.04
C GLN A 183 -8.60 4.92 16.89
N THR A 184 -8.94 5.26 15.66
CA THR A 184 -9.81 6.39 15.34
C THR A 184 -11.28 5.97 15.25
N GLY A 185 -12.19 6.93 15.22
CA GLY A 185 -13.59 6.70 14.85
C GLY A 185 -13.84 6.60 13.34
N ASP A 186 -12.80 6.82 12.52
CA ASP A 186 -12.92 6.85 11.05
C ASP A 186 -13.02 5.43 10.49
N GLN A 187 -14.16 5.14 9.86
CA GLN A 187 -14.47 3.86 9.22
C GLN A 187 -14.46 3.94 7.68
N GLN A 188 -13.95 5.04 7.11
CA GLN A 188 -13.84 5.17 5.66
C GLN A 188 -12.85 4.16 5.10
N ASN A 189 -13.32 3.37 4.14
CA ASN A 189 -12.45 2.47 3.39
C ASN A 189 -11.44 3.27 2.57
N PHE A 190 -10.23 2.74 2.49
CA PHE A 190 -9.16 3.26 1.67
C PHE A 190 -8.30 2.12 1.15
N GLN A 191 -7.92 2.19 -0.12
CA GLN A 191 -6.98 1.27 -0.73
C GLN A 191 -6.12 2.08 -1.70
N GLY A 192 -4.80 1.90 -1.63
CA GLY A 192 -3.91 2.35 -2.69
C GLY A 192 -4.20 1.58 -3.99
N ARG A 193 -4.73 2.27 -5.00
CA ARG A 193 -5.12 1.74 -6.31
C ARG A 193 -4.48 2.55 -7.41
N TYR A 194 -3.92 1.85 -8.40
CA TYR A 194 -3.31 2.45 -9.58
C TYR A 194 -3.94 1.78 -10.80
N ILE A 195 -4.59 2.59 -11.64
CA ILE A 195 -5.46 2.11 -12.70
C ILE A 195 -4.66 2.00 -13.98
N ILE A 196 -4.70 0.83 -14.61
CA ILE A 196 -4.10 0.58 -15.91
C ILE A 196 -5.22 0.35 -16.92
N ARG A 197 -5.27 1.19 -17.95
CA ARG A 197 -6.22 1.03 -19.06
C ARG A 197 -5.51 0.44 -20.27
N HIS A 198 -5.85 -0.80 -20.60
CA HIS A 198 -5.37 -1.43 -21.83
C HIS A 198 -6.06 -0.79 -23.05
N PRO A 199 -5.32 -0.11 -23.95
CA PRO A 199 -5.90 0.42 -25.17
C PRO A 199 -6.40 -0.71 -26.06
N TRP A 200 -7.57 -0.54 -26.67
CA TRP A 200 -8.07 -1.50 -27.64
C TRP A 200 -7.26 -1.39 -28.95
N ARG A 201 -6.54 -2.45 -29.30
CA ARG A 201 -5.63 -2.50 -30.47
C ARG A 201 -6.26 -3.11 -31.73
N GLY A 202 -7.58 -3.32 -31.75
CA GLY A 202 -8.26 -3.98 -32.86
C GLY A 202 -8.45 -3.10 -34.10
N THR A 203 -8.86 -3.75 -35.19
CA THR A 203 -9.16 -3.12 -36.48
C THR A 203 -10.66 -2.93 -36.62
N SER A 204 -11.14 -1.69 -36.50
CA SER A 204 -12.51 -1.29 -36.84
C SER A 204 -12.47 0.05 -37.56
N SER A 205 -13.44 0.25 -38.45
CA SER A 205 -13.65 1.45 -39.26
C SER A 205 -14.90 2.25 -38.84
N CYS A 206 -15.61 1.84 -37.78
CA CYS A 206 -16.78 2.59 -37.31
C CYS A 206 -16.36 3.92 -36.67
N THR A 207 -17.25 4.91 -36.72
CA THR A 207 -16.99 6.26 -36.16
C THR A 207 -16.58 6.23 -34.70
N ALA A 208 -17.13 5.31 -33.91
CA ALA A 208 -16.77 5.13 -32.50
C ALA A 208 -15.30 4.69 -32.31
N ALA A 209 -14.77 3.85 -33.21
CA ALA A 209 -13.37 3.42 -33.16
C ALA A 209 -12.42 4.57 -33.52
N SER A 210 -12.77 5.41 -34.50
CA SER A 210 -11.99 6.60 -34.86
C SER A 210 -11.97 7.61 -33.70
N ALA A 211 -13.14 7.95 -33.14
CA ALA A 211 -13.24 8.87 -32.00
C ALA A 211 -12.47 8.36 -30.77
N TYR A 212 -12.50 7.05 -30.51
CA TYR A 212 -11.71 6.44 -29.44
C TYR A 212 -10.20 6.60 -29.66
N ARG A 213 -9.71 6.31 -30.88
CA ARG A 213 -8.27 6.43 -31.21
C ARG A 213 -7.77 7.86 -31.10
N GLU A 214 -8.61 8.86 -31.42
CA GLU A 214 -8.28 10.28 -31.27
C GLU A 214 -8.10 10.70 -29.80
N GLN A 215 -8.73 10.01 -28.85
CA GLN A 215 -8.59 10.28 -27.41
C GLN A 215 -7.31 9.68 -26.81
N LEU A 216 -6.74 8.62 -27.41
CA LEU A 216 -5.59 7.90 -26.87
C LEU A 216 -4.36 8.79 -26.64
N PRO A 217 -3.93 9.67 -27.56
CA PRO A 217 -2.76 10.52 -27.33
C PRO A 217 -2.90 11.46 -26.11
N VAL A 218 -4.11 11.97 -25.85
CA VAL A 218 -4.39 12.81 -24.68
C VAL A 218 -4.31 11.98 -23.41
N ARG A 219 -4.91 10.79 -23.42
CA ARG A 219 -4.87 9.87 -22.28
C ARG A 219 -3.43 9.44 -21.95
N HIS A 220 -2.66 9.01 -22.94
CA HIS A 220 -1.27 8.59 -22.77
C HIS A 220 -0.38 9.73 -22.24
N ARG A 221 -0.63 10.98 -22.66
CA ARG A 221 0.06 12.14 -22.09
C ARG A 221 -0.25 12.30 -20.60
N GLN A 222 -1.52 12.23 -20.24
CA GLN A 222 -1.95 12.33 -18.83
C GLN A 222 -1.37 11.19 -17.98
N GLU A 223 -1.39 9.95 -18.48
CA GLU A 223 -0.79 8.78 -17.83
C GLU A 223 0.72 8.99 -17.59
N ALA A 224 1.45 9.49 -18.59
CA ALA A 224 2.89 9.76 -18.50
C ALA A 224 3.21 10.87 -17.48
N GLU A 225 2.49 11.99 -17.54
CA GLU A 225 2.63 13.11 -16.60
C GLU A 225 2.29 12.69 -15.16
N THR A 226 1.25 11.87 -15.00
CA THR A 226 0.87 11.31 -13.70
C THR A 226 1.98 10.42 -13.15
N LEU A 227 2.52 9.51 -13.96
CA LEU A 227 3.63 8.66 -13.54
C LEU A 227 4.87 9.46 -13.15
N ALA A 228 5.22 10.50 -13.92
CA ALA A 228 6.33 11.40 -13.60
C ALA A 228 6.11 12.13 -12.28
N SER A 229 4.90 12.67 -12.07
CA SER A 229 4.52 13.35 -10.83
C SER A 229 4.60 12.42 -9.62
N LEU A 230 4.13 11.17 -9.75
CA LEU A 230 4.13 10.20 -8.65
C LEU A 230 5.53 9.71 -8.27
N THR A 231 6.42 9.55 -9.24
CA THR A 231 7.71 8.84 -9.03
C THR A 231 8.94 9.75 -9.11
N GLY A 232 8.81 10.93 -9.72
CA GLY A 232 9.94 11.78 -10.11
C GLY A 232 10.77 11.19 -11.25
N TRP A 233 10.25 10.20 -11.99
CA TRP A 233 10.95 9.66 -13.16
C TRP A 233 10.99 10.65 -14.31
N ASP A 234 12.09 10.60 -15.05
CA ASP A 234 12.29 11.42 -16.24
C ASP A 234 11.28 11.08 -17.35
N MET A 235 10.74 12.11 -18.01
CA MET A 235 9.73 11.95 -19.07
C MET A 235 10.27 11.21 -20.30
N ALA A 236 11.55 11.39 -20.66
CA ALA A 236 12.12 10.67 -21.79
C ALA A 236 12.26 9.17 -21.49
N ARG A 237 12.60 8.82 -20.24
CA ARG A 237 12.54 7.42 -19.77
C ARG A 237 11.11 6.88 -19.87
N ILE A 238 10.10 7.61 -19.39
CA ILE A 238 8.70 7.16 -19.41
C ILE A 238 8.24 6.92 -20.85
N HIS A 239 8.42 7.90 -21.74
CA HIS A 239 8.07 7.75 -23.16
C HIS A 239 8.78 6.56 -23.81
N LYS A 240 10.07 6.36 -23.53
CA LYS A 240 10.80 5.18 -24.04
C LYS A 240 10.16 3.87 -23.60
N ARG A 241 9.64 3.79 -22.37
CA ARG A 241 8.98 2.58 -21.84
C ARG A 241 7.56 2.39 -22.34
N MET A 242 6.87 3.47 -22.72
CA MET A 242 5.55 3.42 -23.35
C MET A 242 5.60 2.88 -24.78
N GLY A 243 6.74 2.97 -25.47
CA GLY A 243 6.88 2.45 -26.84
C GLY A 243 5.91 3.13 -27.79
N ASP A 244 5.08 2.35 -28.49
CA ASP A 244 4.11 2.86 -29.46
C ASP A 244 2.99 3.71 -28.83
N ASP A 245 2.72 3.50 -27.54
CA ASP A 245 1.72 4.27 -26.79
C ASP A 245 2.27 5.63 -26.33
N ALA A 246 3.56 5.91 -26.54
CA ALA A 246 4.16 7.20 -26.18
C ALA A 246 3.51 8.36 -26.97
N PRO A 247 3.14 9.47 -26.31
CA PRO A 247 2.65 10.66 -27.00
C PRO A 247 3.66 11.13 -28.03
N LYS A 248 3.25 11.23 -29.29
CA LYS A 248 4.10 11.79 -30.34
C LYS A 248 4.43 13.25 -30.00
N PRO A 249 5.66 13.72 -30.28
CA PRO A 249 5.98 15.13 -30.18
C PRO A 249 4.93 15.93 -30.95
N ALA A 250 4.46 17.03 -30.37
CA ALA A 250 3.63 17.96 -31.13
C ALA A 250 4.39 18.35 -32.40
N ASP A 251 3.69 18.35 -33.53
CA ASP A 251 4.28 18.81 -34.79
C ASP A 251 4.92 20.18 -34.54
N PRO A 252 6.17 20.42 -34.97
CA PRO A 252 6.79 21.71 -34.75
C PRO A 252 5.85 22.77 -35.31
N THR A 253 5.52 23.76 -34.47
CA THR A 253 4.67 24.89 -34.82
C THR A 253 5.04 25.40 -36.20
N TRP A 254 4.06 25.74 -37.05
CA TRP A 254 4.28 26.06 -38.47
C TRP A 254 5.45 27.02 -38.72
N TRP A 255 5.69 27.98 -37.81
CA TRP A 255 6.81 28.92 -37.87
C TRP A 255 8.20 28.31 -37.66
N LYS A 256 8.32 27.18 -36.96
CA LYS A 256 9.58 26.41 -36.84
C LYS A 256 9.94 25.66 -38.12
N LYS A 257 9.00 25.54 -39.07
CA LYS A 257 9.23 24.96 -40.41
C LYS A 257 9.74 26.00 -41.42
N LEU A 258 9.77 27.30 -41.08
CA LEU A 258 10.22 28.39 -41.97
C LEU A 258 11.74 28.47 -42.16
N TRP A 259 12.53 27.94 -41.22
CA TRP A 259 13.99 28.14 -41.17
C TRP A 259 14.78 26.84 -41.40
N ARG A 260 14.18 25.88 -42.13
CA ARG A 260 14.85 24.67 -42.60
C ARG A 260 15.26 24.83 -44.05
#